data_AF-A0AAW0YXP6-F1
#
_entry.id   AF-A0AAW0YXP6-F1
#
_cell.length_a   1.000
_cell.length_b   1.000
_cell.length_c   1.000
_cell.angle_alpha   90.00
_cell.angle_beta   90.00
_cell.angle_gamma   90.00
#
_symmetry.space_group_name_H-M   'P 1'
#
loop_
_entity.id
_entity.type
_entity.pdbx_description
1 polymer ?
#
loop_
_entity_poly.entity_id
_entity_poly.type
_entity_poly.pdbx_seq_one_letter_code
_entity_poly.pdbx_strand_id
1 'polypeptide(L)'
;MFPVPSSPASSRTSSLDHDLVLVSSDNVVHVVDPEKIAEASPIFKSKLESVPEITDLRLIFSDRTIETSKVLGLFIDLIYGKELQVTESSNNNNTSGWHDAQGYIALVTFLKKYQATTALRDLRVSMFSWLEMRAMVGERLLIMAMALEDYPLCAEIVGESWSSPHPRYLLGRYDRRVPSEPTISPDSIPFFIYKAMPYKARFALVRACQKTQGISRNKNAWWAVSEEFERIMKDLM
;
A
#
# COMPACT_ATOMS: atom_id res chain seq x y z
N MET A 1 21.54 60.45 11.35
CA MET A 1 20.30 59.99 12.02
C MET A 1 19.32 59.60 10.93
N PHE A 2 19.18 58.30 10.67
CA PHE A 2 18.21 57.75 9.71
C PHE A 2 17.10 57.06 10.50
N PRO A 3 15.83 57.16 10.08
CA PRO A 3 14.74 56.50 10.80
C PRO A 3 14.76 55.01 10.51
N VAL A 4 14.61 54.21 11.58
CA VAL A 4 14.42 52.76 11.50
C VAL A 4 12.99 52.48 11.00
N PRO A 5 12.79 51.65 9.97
CA PRO A 5 11.46 51.27 9.52
C PRO A 5 10.83 50.30 10.52
N SER A 6 9.63 50.64 11.00
CA SER A 6 8.74 49.78 11.76
C SER A 6 8.40 48.54 10.93
N SER A 7 8.84 47.36 11.38
CA SER A 7 8.38 46.09 10.82
C SER A 7 6.88 45.93 11.07
N PRO A 8 6.11 45.47 10.07
CA PRO A 8 4.68 45.26 10.22
C PRO A 8 4.42 44.08 11.17
N ALA A 9 3.38 44.23 11.98
CA ALA A 9 2.84 43.21 12.85
C ALA A 9 2.68 41.89 12.09
N SER A 10 3.44 40.88 12.49
CA SER A 10 3.16 39.48 12.16
C SER A 10 1.81 39.13 12.81
N SER A 11 0.77 39.20 11.99
CA SER A 11 -0.60 38.88 12.37
C SER A 11 -0.81 37.39 12.21
N ARG A 12 -0.99 36.73 13.35
CA ARG A 12 -1.79 35.51 13.58
C ARG A 12 -1.62 34.35 12.59
N THR A 13 -0.84 33.36 13.01
CA THR A 13 -1.26 31.95 12.95
C THR A 13 -0.77 31.30 14.24
N SER A 14 -1.54 31.48 15.32
CA SER A 14 -1.37 30.65 16.51
C SER A 14 -1.77 29.23 16.13
N SER A 15 -0.76 28.37 16.05
CA SER A 15 -0.84 26.92 15.99
C SER A 15 -2.02 26.39 16.80
N LEU A 16 -2.80 25.49 16.20
CA LEU A 16 -3.78 24.69 16.92
C LEU A 16 -3.01 23.81 17.92
N ASP A 17 -2.81 24.30 19.14
CA ASP A 17 -2.10 23.64 20.24
C ASP A 17 -2.97 22.52 20.88
N HIS A 18 -3.78 21.86 20.05
CA HIS A 18 -4.76 20.87 20.44
C HIS A 18 -4.54 19.62 19.61
N ASP A 19 -4.12 18.57 20.29
CA ASP A 19 -4.04 17.24 19.71
C ASP A 19 -5.41 16.80 19.18
N LEU A 20 -5.42 16.26 17.97
CA LEU A 20 -6.58 15.63 17.35
C LEU A 20 -6.66 14.17 17.81
N VAL A 21 -7.85 13.77 18.28
CA VAL A 21 -8.12 12.40 18.71
C VAL A 21 -8.79 11.62 17.58
N LEU A 22 -8.09 10.64 17.01
CA LEU A 22 -8.68 9.67 16.08
C LEU A 22 -9.12 8.43 16.85
N VAL A 23 -10.36 7.99 16.65
CA VAL A 23 -10.88 6.77 17.28
C VAL A 23 -11.29 5.78 16.22
N SER A 24 -10.53 4.70 16.12
CA SER A 24 -10.76 3.63 15.15
C SER A 24 -12.04 2.85 15.44
N SER A 25 -12.49 2.09 14.43
CA SER A 25 -13.68 1.23 14.51
C SER A 25 -13.58 0.08 15.53
N ASP A 26 -12.35 -0.27 15.93
CA ASP A 26 -12.02 -1.21 17.02
C ASP A 26 -11.74 -0.49 18.35
N ASN A 27 -12.15 0.78 18.47
CA ASN A 27 -12.09 1.62 19.68
C ASN A 27 -10.67 1.91 20.20
N VAL A 28 -9.67 1.87 19.35
CA VAL A 28 -8.31 2.31 19.69
C VAL A 28 -8.19 3.81 19.42
N VAL A 29 -7.54 4.50 20.34
CA VAL A 29 -7.35 5.95 20.29
C VAL A 29 -5.95 6.26 19.78
N HIS A 30 -5.87 7.13 18.78
CA HIS A 30 -4.63 7.69 18.26
C HIS A 30 -4.66 9.21 18.45
N VAL A 31 -3.57 9.76 18.96
CA VAL A 31 -3.43 11.19 19.22
C VAL A 31 -2.44 11.75 18.19
N VAL A 32 -2.87 12.72 17.40
CA VAL A 32 -2.13 13.21 16.23
C VAL A 32 -2.25 14.72 16.07
N ASP A 33 -1.37 15.28 15.26
CA ASP A 33 -1.41 16.69 14.87
C ASP A 33 -2.55 16.92 13.86
N PRO A 34 -3.51 17.82 14.14
CA PRO A 34 -4.58 18.15 13.21
C PRO A 34 -4.08 18.69 11.87
N GLU A 35 -2.95 19.41 11.85
CA GLU A 35 -2.39 19.99 10.62
C GLU A 35 -1.92 18.90 9.66
N LYS A 36 -1.24 17.87 10.19
CA LYS A 36 -0.81 16.70 9.39
C LYS A 36 -1.98 15.95 8.79
N ILE A 37 -3.06 15.79 9.54
CA ILE A 37 -4.27 15.10 9.08
C ILE A 37 -5.00 15.94 8.02
N ALA A 38 -5.07 17.25 8.20
CA ALA A 38 -5.67 18.18 7.23
C ALA A 38 -4.86 18.25 5.92
N GLU A 39 -3.54 18.28 6.00
CA GLU A 39 -2.65 18.28 4.82
C GLU A 39 -2.79 16.99 4.00
N ALA A 40 -2.94 15.86 4.69
CA ALA A 40 -3.02 14.55 4.05
C ALA A 40 -4.32 14.32 3.26
N SER A 41 -5.41 15.01 3.58
CA SER A 41 -6.72 14.76 2.98
C SER A 41 -7.64 16.01 2.98
N PRO A 42 -8.22 16.37 1.83
CA PRO A 42 -9.23 17.44 1.77
C PRO A 42 -10.50 17.07 2.56
N ILE A 43 -10.84 15.78 2.66
CA ILE A 43 -11.98 15.31 3.44
C ILE A 43 -11.74 15.53 4.93
N PHE A 44 -10.53 15.22 5.42
CA PHE A 44 -10.20 15.49 6.82
C PHE A 44 -10.12 16.98 7.10
N LYS A 45 -9.48 17.76 6.22
CA LYS A 45 -9.46 19.23 6.34
C LYS A 45 -10.86 19.81 6.48
N SER A 46 -11.77 19.47 5.57
CA SER A 46 -13.16 19.95 5.61
C SER A 46 -13.88 19.52 6.90
N LYS A 47 -13.65 18.30 7.38
CA LYS A 47 -14.22 17.84 8.66
C LYS A 47 -13.70 18.66 9.84
N LEU A 48 -12.40 18.92 9.89
CA LEU A 48 -11.77 19.68 10.98
C LEU A 48 -12.22 21.14 10.99
N GLU A 49 -12.35 21.77 9.82
CA GLU A 49 -12.87 23.14 9.67
C GLU A 49 -14.34 23.29 10.09
N SER A 50 -15.11 22.20 10.09
CA SER A 50 -16.53 22.20 10.49
C SER A 50 -16.76 22.03 12.00
N VAL A 51 -15.72 21.72 12.78
CA VAL A 51 -15.84 21.52 14.23
C VAL A 51 -15.87 22.88 14.93
N PRO A 52 -16.89 23.19 15.75
CA PRO A 52 -16.93 24.42 16.55
C PRO A 52 -15.71 24.50 17.47
N GLU A 53 -15.13 25.70 17.62
CA GLU A 53 -13.83 26.00 18.28
C GLU A 53 -13.62 25.50 19.73
N ILE A 54 -14.58 24.81 20.36
CA ILE A 54 -14.55 24.61 21.81
C ILE A 54 -14.88 23.15 22.15
N THR A 55 -13.80 22.43 22.51
CA THR A 55 -13.69 21.16 23.25
C THR A 55 -13.96 19.87 22.47
N ASP A 56 -12.90 19.07 22.30
CA ASP A 56 -12.81 17.73 21.70
C ASP A 56 -12.83 17.64 20.16
N LEU A 57 -11.71 18.05 19.55
CA LEU A 57 -11.34 17.67 18.18
C LEU A 57 -11.19 16.14 18.12
N ARG A 58 -12.25 15.47 17.65
CA ARG A 58 -12.31 14.01 17.58
C ARG A 58 -12.90 13.54 16.26
N LEU A 59 -12.20 12.64 15.59
CA LEU A 59 -12.70 11.91 14.42
C LEU A 59 -12.98 10.46 14.80
N ILE A 60 -14.25 10.06 14.72
CA ILE A 60 -14.70 8.70 15.01
C ILE A 60 -14.90 7.96 13.71
N PHE A 61 -14.28 6.79 13.63
CA PHE A 61 -14.33 5.89 12.50
C PHE A 61 -15.20 4.67 12.84
N SER A 62 -15.97 4.18 11.87
CA SER A 62 -17.00 3.15 12.07
C SER A 62 -16.87 1.95 11.11
N ASP A 63 -16.12 2.10 10.03
CA ASP A 63 -15.92 1.06 9.04
C ASP A 63 -14.92 0.01 9.55
N ARG A 64 -15.45 -1.13 10.00
CA ARG A 64 -14.66 -2.22 10.57
C ARG A 64 -13.73 -2.92 9.58
N THR A 65 -13.83 -2.60 8.29
CA THR A 65 -13.00 -3.24 7.26
C THR A 65 -11.74 -2.44 6.95
N ILE A 66 -11.84 -1.11 6.95
CA ILE A 66 -10.77 -0.21 6.48
C ILE A 66 -10.42 0.89 7.47
N GLU A 67 -11.18 1.09 8.54
CA GLU A 67 -10.90 2.10 9.56
C GLU A 67 -10.57 1.45 10.91
N THR A 68 -9.77 0.40 10.88
CA THR A 68 -9.25 -0.29 12.07
C THR A 68 -8.00 0.41 12.62
N SER A 69 -7.62 0.11 13.86
CA SER A 69 -6.40 0.67 14.45
C SER A 69 -5.15 0.37 13.64
N LYS A 70 -5.09 -0.82 13.02
CA LYS A 70 -3.95 -1.21 12.15
C LYS A 70 -3.85 -0.28 10.94
N VAL A 71 -4.97 0.01 10.28
CA VAL A 71 -4.98 0.87 9.09
C VAL A 71 -4.70 2.32 9.46
N LEU A 72 -5.29 2.82 10.56
CA LEU A 72 -4.97 4.17 11.04
C LEU A 72 -3.49 4.31 11.42
N GLY A 73 -2.91 3.31 12.09
CA GLY A 73 -1.48 3.31 12.40
C GLY A 73 -0.61 3.42 11.14
N LEU A 74 -0.89 2.62 10.11
CA LEU A 74 -0.18 2.69 8.83
C LEU A 74 -0.36 4.05 8.14
N PHE A 75 -1.58 4.61 8.16
CA PHE A 75 -1.86 5.93 7.60
C PHE A 75 -1.07 7.03 8.33
N ILE A 76 -1.05 6.99 9.66
CA ILE A 76 -0.29 7.93 10.48
C ILE A 76 1.20 7.81 10.18
N ASP A 77 1.76 6.60 10.21
CA ASP A 77 3.18 6.41 9.91
C ASP A 77 3.55 6.95 8.52
N LEU A 78 2.68 6.73 7.53
CA LEU A 78 2.85 7.24 6.17
C LEU A 78 2.88 8.78 6.11
N ILE A 79 1.90 9.49 6.70
CA ILE A 79 1.82 10.96 6.62
C ILE A 79 2.86 11.67 7.49
N TYR A 80 3.42 10.97 8.49
CA TYR A 80 4.54 11.44 9.29
C TYR A 80 5.90 11.10 8.66
N GLY A 81 5.92 10.46 7.49
CA GLY A 81 7.15 10.09 6.78
C GLY A 81 7.96 9.02 7.51
N LYS A 82 7.31 8.21 8.36
CA LYS A 82 7.97 7.06 9.00
C LYS A 82 8.07 5.90 8.02
N GLU A 83 9.09 5.08 8.21
CA GLU A 83 9.26 3.86 7.42
C GLU A 83 8.13 2.87 7.72
N LEU A 84 7.36 2.56 6.68
CA LEU A 84 6.30 1.55 6.73
C LEU A 84 6.92 0.17 6.92
N GLN A 85 6.52 -0.50 8.01
CA GLN A 85 7.09 -1.79 8.39
C GLN A 85 6.73 -2.87 7.36
N VAL A 86 7.75 -3.41 6.70
CA VAL A 86 7.64 -4.67 5.98
C VAL A 86 7.99 -5.75 6.98
N THR A 87 6.97 -6.33 7.61
CA THR A 87 7.17 -7.46 8.51
C THR A 87 7.65 -8.66 7.70
N GLU A 88 8.97 -8.86 7.71
CA GLU A 88 9.57 -10.16 7.43
C GLU A 88 8.91 -11.17 8.39
N SER A 89 8.39 -12.28 7.87
CA SER A 89 7.77 -13.32 8.70
C SER A 89 8.82 -13.93 9.64
N SER A 90 9.04 -13.28 10.78
CA SER A 90 10.08 -13.63 11.75
C SER A 90 9.64 -14.71 12.74
N ASN A 91 8.35 -15.06 12.80
CA ASN A 91 7.88 -16.17 13.63
C ASN A 91 7.11 -17.18 12.79
N ASN A 92 7.59 -18.44 12.84
CA ASN A 92 7.18 -19.75 12.27
C ASN A 92 5.71 -20.04 11.87
N ASN A 93 4.78 -19.08 11.95
CA ASN A 93 3.42 -19.19 11.47
C ASN A 93 3.25 -18.36 10.18
N ASN A 94 3.17 -19.04 9.03
CA ASN A 94 2.98 -18.47 7.68
C ASN A 94 1.76 -17.52 7.52
N THR A 95 0.93 -17.34 8.55
CA THR A 95 -0.25 -16.45 8.55
C THR A 95 0.10 -14.97 8.73
N SER A 96 1.20 -14.62 9.40
CA SER A 96 1.50 -13.22 9.76
C SER A 96 1.62 -12.31 8.53
N GLY A 97 2.40 -12.70 7.53
CA GLY A 97 2.69 -11.84 6.40
C GLY A 97 1.53 -11.64 5.40
N TRP A 98 0.51 -12.51 5.43
CA TRP A 98 -0.73 -12.28 4.67
C TRP A 98 -1.62 -11.23 5.36
N HIS A 99 -1.72 -11.28 6.69
CA HIS A 99 -2.44 -10.25 7.46
C HIS A 99 -1.83 -8.86 7.29
N ASP A 100 -0.54 -8.78 6.97
CA ASP A 100 0.14 -7.51 6.67
C ASP A 100 -0.22 -6.98 5.29
N ALA A 101 -0.21 -7.83 4.26
CA ALA A 101 -0.71 -7.47 2.93
C ALA A 101 -2.18 -7.01 2.97
N GLN A 102 -3.04 -7.67 3.76
CA GLN A 102 -4.42 -7.23 3.99
C GLN A 102 -4.51 -5.84 4.63
N GLY A 103 -3.62 -5.54 5.59
CA GLY A 103 -3.53 -4.21 6.21
C GLY A 103 -3.21 -3.13 5.18
N TYR A 104 -2.27 -3.39 4.28
CA TYR A 104 -1.93 -2.45 3.20
C TYR A 104 -3.03 -2.32 2.14
N ILE A 105 -3.73 -3.40 1.78
CA ILE A 105 -4.89 -3.32 0.86
C ILE A 105 -6.02 -2.48 1.49
N ALA A 106 -6.27 -2.67 2.78
CA ALA A 106 -7.23 -1.88 3.52
C ALA A 106 -6.80 -0.41 3.62
N LEU A 107 -5.48 -0.14 3.81
CA LEU A 107 -4.91 1.20 3.73
C LEU A 107 -5.16 1.84 2.37
N VAL A 108 -4.92 1.16 1.25
CA VAL A 108 -5.22 1.71 -0.09
C VAL A 108 -6.69 2.11 -0.21
N THR A 109 -7.59 1.26 0.28
CA THR A 109 -9.03 1.54 0.24
C THR A 109 -9.40 2.72 1.14
N PHE A 110 -8.79 2.83 2.32
CA PHE A 110 -8.90 3.97 3.22
C PHE A 110 -8.42 5.27 2.56
N LEU A 111 -7.22 5.26 1.97
CA LEU A 111 -6.64 6.43 1.28
C LEU A 111 -7.54 6.90 0.12
N LYS A 112 -8.10 5.97 -0.66
CA LYS A 112 -9.09 6.27 -1.70
C LYS A 112 -10.37 6.88 -1.12
N LYS A 113 -10.94 6.29 -0.06
CA LYS A 113 -12.16 6.77 0.61
C LYS A 113 -12.01 8.20 1.13
N TYR A 114 -10.85 8.51 1.69
CA TYR A 114 -10.56 9.83 2.25
C TYR A 114 -9.83 10.76 1.28
N GLN A 115 -9.69 10.40 0.00
CA GLN A 115 -9.03 11.22 -1.02
C GLN A 115 -7.62 11.69 -0.62
N ALA A 116 -6.87 10.83 0.07
CA ALA A 116 -5.51 11.11 0.52
C ALA A 116 -4.50 10.81 -0.60
N THR A 117 -4.54 11.60 -1.68
CA THR A 117 -3.80 11.37 -2.92
C THR A 117 -2.28 11.41 -2.74
N THR A 118 -1.78 12.35 -1.93
CA THR A 118 -0.34 12.45 -1.61
C THR A 118 0.15 11.20 -0.91
N ALA A 119 -0.54 10.77 0.15
CA ALA A 119 -0.21 9.54 0.86
C ALA A 119 -0.29 8.31 -0.06
N LEU A 120 -1.26 8.24 -0.97
CA LEU A 120 -1.37 7.16 -1.96
C LEU A 120 -0.15 7.12 -2.89
N ARG A 121 0.34 8.29 -3.32
CA ARG A 121 1.59 8.40 -4.10
C ARG A 121 2.80 7.96 -3.28
N ASP A 122 2.88 8.34 -2.01
CA ASP A 122 4.03 8.00 -1.16
C ASP A 122 4.06 6.48 -0.88
N LEU A 123 2.90 5.85 -0.66
CA LEU A 123 2.78 4.39 -0.56
C LEU A 123 3.25 3.68 -1.84
N ARG A 124 2.88 4.22 -3.01
CA ARG A 124 3.35 3.72 -4.31
C ARG A 124 4.88 3.75 -4.40
N VAL A 125 5.50 4.85 -3.98
CA VAL A 125 6.98 4.99 -3.94
C VAL A 125 7.59 3.96 -3.00
N SER A 126 7.02 3.75 -1.80
CA SER A 126 7.47 2.71 -0.88
C SER A 126 7.41 1.32 -1.53
N MET A 127 6.36 1.03 -2.29
CA MET A 127 6.21 -0.24 -2.99
C MET A 127 7.26 -0.48 -4.08
N PHE A 128 7.61 0.54 -4.86
CA PHE A 128 8.73 0.45 -5.80
C PHE A 128 10.04 0.16 -5.06
N SER A 129 10.30 0.88 -3.97
CA SER A 129 11.49 0.66 -3.14
C SER A 129 11.53 -0.76 -2.58
N TRP A 130 10.40 -1.31 -2.12
CA TRP A 130 10.32 -2.69 -1.64
C TRP A 130 10.55 -3.73 -2.74
N LEU A 131 10.12 -3.45 -3.97
CA LEU A 131 10.40 -4.31 -5.13
C LEU A 131 11.91 -4.33 -5.42
N GLU A 132 12.53 -3.16 -5.53
CA GLU A 132 13.95 -2.99 -5.85
C GLU A 132 14.85 -3.61 -4.77
N MET A 133 14.55 -3.34 -3.50
CA MET A 133 15.29 -3.89 -2.35
C MET A 133 14.96 -5.35 -2.07
N ARG A 134 13.96 -5.93 -2.74
CA ARG A 134 13.41 -7.27 -2.47
C ARG A 134 13.00 -7.46 -1.01
N ALA A 135 12.52 -6.39 -0.40
CA ALA A 135 12.08 -6.38 1.00
C ALA A 135 10.74 -7.11 1.19
N MET A 136 9.92 -7.20 0.13
CA MET A 136 8.62 -7.86 0.17
C MET A 136 8.49 -8.95 -0.89
N VAL A 137 7.76 -10.02 -0.58
CA VAL A 137 7.45 -11.08 -1.55
C VAL A 137 6.59 -10.52 -2.69
N GLY A 138 7.02 -10.74 -3.94
CA GLY A 138 6.36 -10.22 -5.15
C GLY A 138 4.86 -10.51 -5.23
N GLU A 139 4.41 -11.70 -4.83
CA GLU A 139 2.98 -12.06 -4.84
C GLU A 139 2.11 -11.19 -3.91
N ARG A 140 2.67 -10.71 -2.79
CA ARG A 140 1.97 -9.78 -1.88
C ARG A 140 1.96 -8.38 -2.45
N LEU A 141 3.11 -7.94 -2.95
CA LEU A 141 3.27 -6.63 -3.58
C LEU A 141 2.35 -6.48 -4.79
N LEU A 142 2.16 -7.58 -5.55
CA LEU A 142 1.27 -7.63 -6.70
C LEU A 142 -0.19 -7.36 -6.32
N ILE A 143 -0.71 -7.97 -5.25
CA ILE A 143 -2.09 -7.69 -4.81
C ILE A 143 -2.22 -6.26 -4.32
N MET A 144 -1.22 -5.74 -3.61
CA MET A 144 -1.20 -4.33 -3.20
C MET A 144 -1.22 -3.39 -4.40
N ALA A 145 -0.45 -3.71 -5.46
CA ALA A 145 -0.40 -2.89 -6.68
C ALA A 145 -1.73 -2.96 -7.45
N MET A 146 -2.37 -4.13 -7.45
CA MET A 146 -3.72 -4.28 -7.98
C MET A 146 -4.76 -3.46 -7.19
N ALA A 147 -4.65 -3.39 -5.86
CA ALA A 147 -5.52 -2.55 -5.04
C ALA A 147 -5.31 -1.06 -5.33
N LEU A 148 -4.07 -0.65 -5.63
CA LEU A 148 -3.75 0.70 -6.11
C LEU A 148 -4.29 0.98 -7.52
N GLU A 149 -4.59 -0.07 -8.30
CA GLU A 149 -4.88 0.00 -9.74
C GLU A 149 -3.68 0.53 -10.54
N ASP A 150 -2.46 0.27 -10.04
CA ASP A 150 -1.20 0.63 -10.69
C ASP A 150 -0.72 -0.51 -11.58
N TYR A 151 -1.30 -0.59 -12.78
CA TYR A 151 -0.99 -1.65 -13.74
C TYR A 151 0.47 -1.65 -14.22
N PRO A 152 1.14 -0.49 -14.43
CA PRO A 152 2.57 -0.46 -14.68
C PRO A 152 3.38 -1.12 -13.55
N LEU A 153 3.09 -0.82 -12.28
CA LEU A 153 3.75 -1.49 -11.16
C LEU A 153 3.43 -2.98 -11.10
N CYS A 154 2.18 -3.38 -11.40
CA CYS A 154 1.83 -4.79 -11.51
C CYS A 154 2.68 -5.51 -12.57
N ALA A 155 2.89 -4.88 -13.72
CA ALA A 155 3.72 -5.41 -14.80
C ALA A 155 5.18 -5.53 -14.36
N GLU A 156 5.75 -4.51 -13.72
CA GLU A 156 7.12 -4.55 -13.17
C GLU A 156 7.31 -5.75 -12.22
N ILE A 157 6.35 -5.97 -11.32
CA ILE A 157 6.35 -7.08 -10.37
C ILE A 157 6.25 -8.44 -11.08
N VAL A 158 5.41 -8.54 -12.12
CA VAL A 158 5.32 -9.74 -12.96
C VAL A 158 6.66 -9.99 -13.67
N GLY A 159 7.32 -8.97 -14.21
CA GLY A 159 8.61 -9.11 -14.89
C GLY A 159 9.72 -9.59 -13.97
N GLU A 160 9.76 -9.09 -12.73
CA GLU A 160 10.74 -9.47 -11.71
C GLU A 160 10.41 -10.78 -10.97
N SER A 161 9.33 -11.46 -11.34
CA SER A 161 8.90 -12.74 -10.74
C SER A 161 9.90 -13.89 -10.90
N TRP A 162 10.83 -13.78 -11.85
CA TRP A 162 11.94 -14.73 -12.04
C TRP A 162 13.13 -14.47 -11.09
N SER A 163 13.31 -13.21 -10.66
CA SER A 163 14.53 -12.75 -9.99
C SER A 163 14.50 -12.91 -8.48
N SER A 164 13.38 -13.30 -7.88
CA SER A 164 13.26 -13.47 -6.43
C SER A 164 13.68 -14.89 -6.03
N PRO A 165 14.94 -15.14 -5.61
CA PRO A 165 15.18 -16.28 -4.75
C PRO A 165 14.33 -16.05 -3.51
N HIS A 166 13.33 -16.89 -3.27
CA HIS A 166 12.67 -16.92 -1.98
C HIS A 166 13.78 -17.07 -0.92
N PRO A 167 13.89 -16.18 0.06
CA PRO A 167 14.74 -16.44 1.22
C PRO A 167 14.26 -17.79 1.77
N ARG A 168 15.10 -18.82 1.68
CA ARG A 168 14.81 -20.20 2.12
C ARG A 168 14.35 -20.27 3.59
N TYR A 169 14.47 -19.17 4.32
CA TYR A 169 14.12 -18.98 5.72
C TYR A 169 12.65 -18.60 5.98
N LEU A 170 11.85 -18.25 4.96
CA LEU A 170 10.44 -17.83 5.15
C LEU A 170 9.40 -18.94 4.97
N LEU A 171 9.80 -20.18 4.66
CA LEU A 171 8.87 -21.25 4.27
C LEU A 171 8.97 -22.45 5.22
N GLY A 172 8.17 -22.43 6.29
CA GLY A 172 7.90 -23.62 7.09
C GLY A 172 7.21 -24.71 6.26
N ARG A 173 7.74 -25.93 6.31
CA ARG A 173 7.23 -27.31 5.99
C ARG A 173 6.18 -27.58 4.89
N TYR A 174 5.66 -26.59 4.16
CA TYR A 174 4.63 -26.74 3.12
C TYR A 174 5.10 -26.27 1.75
N ASP A 175 6.41 -26.23 1.52
CA ASP A 175 6.94 -25.91 0.20
C ASP A 175 6.80 -27.12 -0.73
N ARG A 176 5.70 -27.13 -1.50
CA ARG A 176 5.58 -27.92 -2.73
C ARG A 176 5.80 -27.03 -3.96
N ARG A 177 6.43 -25.85 -3.85
CA ARG A 177 6.76 -25.05 -5.04
C ARG A 177 7.98 -25.68 -5.72
N VAL A 178 7.91 -25.81 -7.04
CA VAL A 178 9.00 -26.34 -7.84
C VAL A 178 10.16 -25.33 -7.77
N PRO A 179 11.38 -25.70 -7.34
CA PRO A 179 12.51 -24.78 -7.07
C PRO A 179 13.00 -23.93 -8.26
N SER A 180 12.36 -24.04 -9.41
CA SER A 180 12.68 -23.37 -10.67
C SER A 180 11.48 -22.63 -11.25
N GLU A 181 10.43 -22.41 -10.46
CA GLU A 181 9.21 -21.76 -10.93
C GLU A 181 9.04 -20.33 -10.42
N PRO A 182 8.57 -19.42 -11.29
CA PRO A 182 8.24 -18.03 -10.97
C PRO A 182 7.16 -17.96 -9.89
N THR A 183 7.33 -17.07 -8.91
CA THR A 183 6.43 -16.95 -7.75
C THR A 183 5.00 -16.54 -8.11
N ILE A 184 4.82 -15.81 -9.22
CA ILE A 184 3.54 -15.27 -9.70
C ILE A 184 2.94 -16.13 -10.84
N SER A 185 3.56 -17.25 -11.20
CA SER A 185 2.98 -18.18 -12.17
C SER A 185 1.59 -18.65 -11.76
N PRO A 186 0.58 -18.67 -12.65
CA PRO A 186 -0.75 -19.22 -12.36
C PRO A 186 -0.72 -20.64 -11.78
N ASP A 187 0.30 -21.42 -12.14
CA ASP A 187 0.48 -22.81 -11.69
C ASP A 187 1.10 -22.91 -10.28
N SER A 188 1.77 -21.85 -9.82
CA SER A 188 2.65 -21.87 -8.64
C SER A 188 2.22 -20.88 -7.55
N ILE A 189 1.34 -19.93 -7.90
CA ILE A 189 0.85 -18.89 -6.98
C ILE A 189 -0.06 -19.49 -5.90
N PRO A 190 0.07 -19.09 -4.62
CA PRO A 190 -0.81 -19.62 -3.59
C PRO A 190 -2.28 -19.33 -3.86
N PHE A 191 -3.14 -20.31 -3.58
CA PHE A 191 -4.58 -20.18 -3.85
C PHE A 191 -5.22 -18.95 -3.18
N PHE A 192 -4.80 -18.58 -1.97
CA PHE A 192 -5.35 -17.41 -1.28
C PHE A 192 -4.95 -16.09 -1.97
N ILE A 193 -3.74 -16.01 -2.53
CA ILE A 193 -3.29 -14.88 -3.34
C ILE A 193 -4.12 -14.83 -4.63
N TYR A 194 -4.23 -15.97 -5.33
CA TYR A 194 -5.03 -16.07 -6.56
C TYR A 194 -6.48 -15.64 -6.32
N LYS A 195 -7.10 -16.08 -5.22
CA LYS A 195 -8.47 -15.70 -4.86
C LYS A 195 -8.64 -14.21 -4.60
N ALA A 196 -7.62 -13.55 -4.06
CA ALA A 196 -7.63 -12.12 -3.77
C ALA A 196 -7.43 -11.23 -5.02
N MET A 197 -6.90 -11.78 -6.11
CA MET A 197 -6.71 -11.04 -7.35
C MET A 197 -8.05 -10.69 -8.02
N PRO A 198 -8.22 -9.44 -8.49
CA PRO A 198 -9.35 -9.06 -9.34
C PRO A 198 -9.49 -9.98 -10.55
N TYR A 199 -10.73 -10.22 -11.01
CA TYR A 199 -10.99 -11.11 -12.14
C TYR A 199 -10.22 -10.68 -13.41
N LYS A 200 -10.23 -9.38 -13.74
CA LYS A 200 -9.51 -8.84 -14.90
C LYS A 200 -8.01 -9.16 -14.83
N ALA A 201 -7.41 -8.99 -13.66
CA ALA A 201 -6.01 -9.28 -13.43
C ALA A 201 -5.67 -10.77 -13.55
N ARG A 202 -6.50 -11.66 -12.99
CA ARG A 202 -6.35 -13.12 -13.17
C ARG A 202 -6.43 -13.52 -14.63
N PHE A 203 -7.43 -12.99 -15.34
CA PHE A 203 -7.62 -13.25 -16.76
C PHE A 203 -6.40 -12.77 -17.56
N ALA A 204 -5.93 -11.55 -17.34
CA ALA A 204 -4.77 -10.99 -18.02
C ALA A 204 -3.50 -11.82 -17.77
N LEU A 205 -3.24 -12.22 -16.52
CA LEU A 205 -2.08 -13.02 -16.16
C LEU A 205 -2.11 -14.40 -16.85
N VAL A 206 -3.23 -15.11 -16.77
CA VAL A 206 -3.39 -16.42 -17.41
C VAL A 206 -3.22 -16.31 -18.93
N ARG A 207 -3.80 -15.28 -19.55
CA ARG A 207 -3.69 -15.05 -21.00
C ARG A 207 -2.27 -14.68 -21.42
N ALA A 208 -1.58 -13.84 -20.66
CA ALA A 208 -0.20 -13.46 -20.91
C ALA A 208 0.72 -14.68 -20.83
N CYS A 209 0.56 -15.52 -19.80
CA CYS A 209 1.31 -16.78 -19.67
C CYS A 209 1.01 -17.75 -20.81
N GLN A 210 -0.25 -17.88 -21.26
CA GLN A 210 -0.61 -18.76 -22.39
C GLN A 210 0.01 -18.32 -23.71
N LYS A 211 -0.03 -17.02 -24.03
CA LYS A 211 0.52 -16.48 -25.29
C LYS A 211 2.03 -16.55 -25.37
N THR A 212 2.70 -16.59 -24.22
CA THR A 212 4.15 -16.71 -24.11
C THR A 212 4.61 -18.17 -23.95
N GLN A 213 3.69 -19.15 -23.99
CA GLN A 213 4.04 -20.58 -23.99
C GLN A 213 4.89 -20.92 -25.23
N GLY A 214 6.13 -21.33 -24.99
CA GLY A 214 7.15 -21.63 -26.00
C GLY A 214 8.49 -20.92 -25.75
N ILE A 215 8.48 -19.85 -24.95
CA ILE A 215 9.70 -19.15 -24.54
C ILE A 215 10.32 -19.90 -23.35
N SER A 216 11.61 -20.21 -23.40
CA SER A 216 12.29 -20.92 -22.31
C SER A 216 12.00 -20.24 -20.97
N ARG A 217 11.76 -21.03 -19.91
CA ARG A 217 11.53 -20.52 -18.54
C ARG A 217 12.79 -19.79 -18.05
N ASN A 218 12.93 -18.52 -18.39
CA ASN A 218 14.06 -17.65 -18.05
C ASN A 218 13.57 -16.21 -17.82
N LYS A 219 14.45 -15.33 -17.34
CA LYS A 219 14.10 -13.93 -17.00
C LYS A 219 13.47 -13.17 -18.18
N ASN A 220 13.99 -13.34 -19.38
CA ASN A 220 13.50 -12.62 -20.57
C ASN A 220 12.08 -13.05 -20.96
N ALA A 221 11.70 -14.31 -20.71
CA ALA A 221 10.33 -14.77 -20.92
C ALA A 221 9.33 -14.07 -19.99
N TRP A 222 9.72 -13.76 -18.75
CA TRP A 222 8.84 -13.11 -17.78
C TRP A 222 8.65 -11.63 -18.05
N TRP A 223 9.63 -10.97 -18.66
CA TRP A 223 9.42 -9.64 -19.20
C TRP A 223 8.41 -9.62 -20.35
N ALA A 224 8.44 -10.61 -21.25
CA ALA A 224 7.42 -10.74 -22.27
C ALA A 224 6.01 -11.02 -21.68
N VAL A 225 5.93 -11.81 -20.60
CA VAL A 225 4.67 -12.02 -19.85
C VAL A 225 4.18 -10.69 -19.25
N SER A 226 5.09 -9.90 -18.68
CA SER A 226 4.80 -8.60 -18.08
C SER A 226 4.23 -7.60 -19.09
N GLU A 227 4.88 -7.46 -20.25
CA GLU A 227 4.44 -6.58 -21.33
C GLU A 227 3.05 -6.98 -21.84
N GLU A 228 2.81 -8.27 -22.07
CA GLU A 228 1.52 -8.77 -22.54
C GLU A 228 0.44 -8.64 -21.45
N PHE A 229 0.79 -8.83 -20.18
CA PHE A 229 -0.10 -8.61 -19.05
C PHE A 229 -0.54 -7.14 -19.00
N GLU A 230 0.39 -6.19 -19.07
CA GLU A 230 0.09 -4.76 -19.05
C GLU A 230 -0.82 -4.37 -20.23
N ARG A 231 -0.51 -4.89 -21.43
CA ARG A 231 -1.30 -4.68 -22.64
C ARG A 231 -2.73 -5.15 -22.47
N ILE A 232 -2.95 -6.38 -21.99
CA ILE A 232 -4.30 -6.92 -21.75
C ILE A 232 -5.03 -6.12 -20.67
N MET A 233 -4.34 -5.69 -19.61
CA MET A 233 -4.97 -4.90 -18.56
C MET A 233 -5.46 -3.54 -19.07
N LYS A 234 -4.68 -2.88 -19.94
CA LYS A 234 -5.09 -1.63 -20.62
C LYS A 234 -6.31 -1.83 -21.51
N ASP A 235 -6.41 -2.97 -22.22
CA ASP A 235 -7.55 -3.29 -23.09
C ASP A 235 -8.85 -3.58 -22.32
N LEU A 236 -8.75 -3.97 -21.04
CA LEU A 236 -9.88 -4.35 -20.20
C LEU A 236 -10.44 -3.19 -19.36
N MET A 237 -9.82 -2.01 -19.41
CA MET A 237 -10.24 -0.80 -18.70
C MET A 237 -11.29 -0.03 -19.49
#